data_AF-A0A7C5GAY6-F1
#
_entry.id   AF-A0A7C5GAY6-F1
#
_cell.length_a   1.000
_cell.length_b   1.000
_cell.length_c   1.000
_cell.angle_alpha   90.00
_cell.angle_beta   90.00
_cell.angle_gamma   90.00
#
_symmetry.space_group_name_H-M   'P 1'
#
loop_
_entity.id
_entity.type
_entity.pdbx_description
1 polymer ?
#
loop_
_entity_poly.entity_id
_entity_poly.type
_entity_poly.pdbx_seq_one_letter_code
_entity_poly.pdbx_strand_id
1 'polypeptide(L)' 'MEYQRDKPGDARPGDDKLRDACGVFGVFTEDTNRNVAPLVYYGLFALQHRGHERAGIATAKGGGVEAYKG' A
#
# COMPACT_ATOMS: atom_id res chain seq x y z
N MET A 1 -6.36 9.17 32.96
CA MET A 1 -4.97 9.00 32.52
C MET A 1 -4.75 7.52 32.31
N GLU A 2 -4.67 7.06 31.07
CA GLU A 2 -3.79 5.94 30.72
C GLU A 2 -3.49 6.08 29.23
N TYR A 3 -2.43 6.84 28.96
CA TYR A 3 -1.75 6.84 27.68
C TYR A 3 -1.15 5.44 27.56
N GLN A 4 -1.71 4.59 26.70
CA GLN A 4 -1.11 3.29 26.40
C GLN A 4 0.26 3.58 25.79
N ARG A 5 1.30 3.33 26.60
CA ARG A 5 2.69 3.45 26.20
C ARG A 5 2.96 2.40 25.13
N ASP A 6 3.18 2.82 23.89
CA ASP A 6 3.92 2.04 22.92
C ASP A 6 5.29 1.72 23.51
N LYS A 7 5.47 0.49 24.01
CA LYS A 7 6.78 -0.02 24.39
C LYS A 7 7.45 -0.53 23.12
N PRO A 8 8.67 -0.07 22.78
CA PRO A 8 9.40 -0.62 21.65
C PRO A 8 9.85 -2.04 22.04
N GLY A 9 9.23 -3.06 21.44
CA GLY A 9 9.64 -4.46 21.59
C GLY A 9 8.53 -5.51 21.76
N ASP A 10 7.25 -5.18 21.58
CA ASP A 10 6.14 -6.10 21.84
C ASP A 10 5.63 -6.91 20.63
N ALA A 11 6.14 -6.70 19.41
CA ALA A 11 5.68 -7.41 18.23
C ALA A 11 5.85 -8.94 18.39
N ARG A 12 4.78 -9.64 18.74
CA ARG A 12 4.75 -11.10 18.84
C ARG A 12 4.84 -11.67 17.43
N PRO A 13 5.66 -12.71 17.18
CA PRO A 13 5.71 -13.36 15.87
C PRO A 13 4.33 -13.95 15.56
N GLY A 14 3.57 -13.30 14.68
CA GLY A 14 2.20 -13.69 14.34
C GLY A 14 1.13 -12.60 14.46
N ASP A 15 1.46 -11.41 14.99
CA ASP A 15 0.57 -10.23 14.94
C ASP A 15 0.66 -9.51 13.58
N ASP A 16 0.61 -10.29 12.49
CA ASP A 16 0.52 -9.82 11.09
C ASP A 16 -0.95 -9.58 10.69
N LYS A 17 -1.78 -9.21 11.68
CA LYS A 17 -3.20 -8.94 11.43
C LYS A 17 -3.32 -7.53 10.91
N LEU A 18 -3.49 -7.39 9.59
CA LEU A 18 -4.03 -6.19 8.94
C LEU A 18 -5.27 -5.75 9.72
N ARG A 19 -5.15 -4.68 10.52
CA ARG A 19 -6.19 -4.27 11.47
C ARG A 19 -7.37 -3.52 10.83
N ASP A 20 -7.33 -3.30 9.52
CA ASP A 20 -8.44 -2.80 8.70
C ASP A 20 -8.30 -3.42 7.30
N ALA A 21 -9.40 -3.71 6.60
CA ALA A 21 -9.40 -4.44 5.33
C ALA A 21 -8.87 -3.61 4.15
N CYS A 22 -7.65 -3.10 4.19
CA CYS A 22 -7.03 -2.41 3.06
C CYS A 22 -6.54 -3.41 2.00
N GLY A 23 -6.83 -3.16 0.72
CA GLY A 23 -6.30 -3.93 -0.41
C GLY A 23 -4.97 -3.37 -0.90
N VAL A 24 -4.01 -4.24 -1.22
CA VAL A 24 -2.72 -3.86 -1.81
C VAL A 24 -2.55 -4.54 -3.17
N PHE A 25 -2.06 -3.78 -4.16
CA PHE A 25 -1.76 -4.28 -5.50
C PHE A 25 -0.45 -3.66 -6.00
N GLY A 26 0.41 -4.45 -6.62
CA GLY A 26 1.73 -4.02 -7.10
C GLY A 26 2.06 -4.63 -8.45
N VAL A 27 2.80 -3.88 -9.27
CA VAL A 27 3.25 -4.30 -10.60
C VAL A 27 4.73 -3.98 -10.72
N PHE A 28 5.50 -4.94 -11.22
CA PHE A 28 6.92 -4.80 -11.51
C PHE A 28 7.20 -5.21 -12.96
N THR A 29 8.17 -4.54 -13.59
CA THR A 29 8.63 -4.87 -14.93
C THR A 29 10.07 -4.41 -15.11
N GLU A 30 10.85 -5.18 -15.86
CA GLU A 30 12.21 -4.83 -16.26
C GLU A 30 12.23 -3.79 -17.41
N ASP A 31 11.10 -3.63 -18.12
CA ASP A 31 10.96 -2.64 -19.18
C ASP A 31 10.83 -1.23 -18.57
N THR A 32 11.93 -0.50 -18.58
CA THR A 32 12.00 0.86 -18.04
C THR A 32 11.13 1.87 -18.81
N ASN A 33 10.67 1.56 -20.02
CA ASN A 33 9.77 2.41 -20.79
C ASN A 33 8.30 2.15 -20.51
N ARG A 34 7.97 1.09 -19.75
CA ARG A 34 6.59 0.72 -19.47
C ARG A 34 6.03 1.51 -18.29
N ASN A 35 4.90 2.17 -18.53
CA ASN A 35 4.13 2.81 -17.47
C ASN A 35 3.26 1.77 -16.74
N VAL A 36 3.56 1.52 -15.46
CA VAL A 36 2.83 0.57 -14.62
C VAL A 36 1.65 1.18 -13.87
N ALA A 37 1.55 2.51 -13.80
CA ALA A 37 0.52 3.20 -13.01
C ALA A 37 -0.92 2.81 -13.41
N PRO A 38 -1.28 2.68 -14.71
CA PRO A 38 -2.64 2.27 -15.09
C PRO A 38 -3.00 0.86 -14.64
N LEU A 39 -2.03 -0.07 -14.66
CA LEU A 39 -2.24 -1.44 -14.20
C LEU A 39 -2.47 -1.47 -12.69
N VAL A 40 -1.69 -0.68 -11.94
CA VAL A 40 -1.86 -0.54 -10.50
C VAL A 40 -3.23 0.07 -10.17
N TYR A 41 -3.65 1.09 -10.91
CA TYR A 41 -4.98 1.69 -10.77
C TYR A 41 -6.11 0.67 -10.97
N TYR A 42 -6.07 -0.12 -12.05
CA TYR A 42 -7.10 -1.12 -12.29
C TYR A 42 -7.10 -2.24 -11.24
N GLY A 43 -5.92 -2.64 -10.75
CA GLY A 43 -5.81 -3.60 -9.65
C GLY A 43 -6.45 -3.08 -8.37
N LEU A 44 -6.18 -1.82 -8.00
CA LEU A 44 -6.83 -1.17 -6.85
C LEU A 44 -8.34 -1.00 -7.09
N PHE A 45 -8.77 -0.65 -8.30
CA PHE A 45 -10.18 -0.54 -8.65
C PHE A 45 -10.94 -1.86 -8.45
N ALA A 46 -10.34 -2.99 -8.82
CA ALA A 46 -10.92 -4.31 -8.56
C ALA A 46 -11.03 -4.63 -7.06
N LEU A 47 -10.18 -4.01 -6.21
CA LEU A 47 -10.13 -4.21 -4.76
C LEU A 47 -11.00 -3.24 -3.95
N GLN A 48 -11.74 -2.33 -4.58
CA GLN A 48 -12.52 -1.30 -3.85
C GLN A 48 -13.61 -1.86 -2.94
N HIS A 49 -14.02 -3.12 -3.15
CA HIS A 49 -14.90 -3.84 -2.24
C HIS A 49 -14.29 -4.07 -0.84
N ARG A 50 -12.97 -3.84 -0.65
CA ARG A 50 -12.26 -3.99 0.62
C ARG A 50 -12.09 -2.66 1.37
N GLY A 51 -12.09 -1.54 0.67
CA GLY A 51 -12.06 -0.22 1.27
C GLY A 51 -12.43 0.86 0.26
N HIS A 52 -13.34 1.75 0.63
CA HIS A 52 -13.90 2.79 -0.26
C HIS A 52 -13.49 4.21 0.17
N GLU A 53 -12.77 4.34 1.28
CA GLU A 53 -12.54 5.62 1.95
C GLU A 53 -11.35 6.38 1.38
N ARG A 54 -10.27 5.68 1.00
CA ARG A 54 -9.01 6.26 0.53
C ARG A 54 -8.22 5.28 -0.34
N ALA A 55 -7.44 5.79 -1.28
CA ALA A 55 -6.54 4.99 -2.11
C ALA A 55 -5.25 5.77 -2.41
N GLY A 56 -4.16 5.05 -2.71
CA GLY A 56 -2.91 5.68 -3.12
C GLY A 56 -2.10 4.80 -4.05
N ILE A 57 -1.32 5.43 -4.92
CA ILE A 57 -0.42 4.78 -5.87
C ILE A 57 0.96 5.43 -5.71
N ALA A 58 1.99 4.60 -5.62
CA ALA A 58 3.38 5.04 -5.74
C ALA A 58 4.06 4.28 -6.88
N THR A 59 4.85 4.97 -7.69
CA THR A 59 5.66 4.40 -8.77
C THR A 59 7.12 4.72 -8.54
N ALA A 60 8.00 3.79 -8.88
CA ALA A 60 9.44 3.98 -8.79
C ALA A 60 10.08 3.76 -10.16
N LYS A 61 10.89 4.72 -10.63
CA LYS A 61 11.65 4.61 -11.88
C LYS A 61 12.94 5.42 -11.77
N GLY A 62 14.05 4.84 -12.21
CA GLY A 62 15.34 5.56 -12.30
C GLY A 62 15.86 6.11 -10.97
N GLY A 63 15.53 5.46 -9.84
CA GLY A 63 15.90 5.91 -8.49
C GLY A 63 14.98 6.98 -7.88
N GLY A 64 14.01 7.49 -8.64
CA GLY A 64 12.95 8.38 -8.13
C GLY A 64 11.69 7.62 -7.75
N VAL A 65 10.91 8.21 -6.83
CA VAL A 65 9.58 7.73 -6.43
C VAL A 65 8.58 8.87 -6.56
N GLU A 66 7.46 8.62 -7.23
CA GLU A 66 6.31 9.53 -7.32
C GLU A 66 5.11 8.87 -6.64
N ALA A 67 4.36 9.63 -5.85
CA ALA A 67 3.22 9.10 -5.11
C ALA A 67 2.02 10.05 -5.12
N TYR A 68 0.82 9.48 -5.23
CA TYR A 68 -0.46 10.17 -5.21
C TYR A 68 -1.41 9.44 -4.25
N LYS A 69 -2.15 10.20 -3.44
CA LYS A 69 -3.13 9.67 -2.48
C LYS A 69 -4.41 10.50 -2.54
N GLY A 70 -5.55 9.84 -2.51
CA GLY A 70 -6.90 10.40 -2.41
C GLY A 70 -7.61 9.90 -1.16
#